data_AF-A0A3D2R2D1-F1
#
_entry.id   AF-A0A3D2R2D1-F1
#
_cell.length_a   1.000
_cell.length_b   1.000
_cell.length_c   1.000
_cell.angle_alpha   90.00
_cell.angle_beta   90.00
_cell.angle_gamma   90.00
#
_symmetry.space_group_name_H-M   'P 1'
#
loop_
_entity.id
_entity.type
_entity.pdbx_description
1 polymer ?
#
loop_
_entity_poly.entity_id
_entity_poly.type
_entity_poly.pdbx_seq_one_letter_code
_entity_poly.pdbx_strand_id
1 'polypeptide(L)'
;MIKKVLLTIFVMNSCSFISYTEILPVIRSVVIGAEDIEINQSYIDSKEYSFAKIKIGRSSIAILSLAYIKDGVFEWVSSSNERIFTFNGKIIKTIGLPHNIDILDTYARQGFSSQTVLVALDNPNATVSQSLAYQSTVIEGQVIVEEQVIFNELNLDVTNTYIIDESNG
;
A
#
# COMPACT_ATOMS: atom_id res chain seq x y z
N MET A 1 4.12 23.61 -54.57
CA MET A 1 4.76 24.36 -53.46
C MET A 1 4.12 24.12 -52.07
N ILE A 2 3.05 23.32 -51.94
CA ILE A 2 2.40 23.00 -50.66
C ILE A 2 3.11 21.90 -49.84
N LYS A 3 3.79 20.95 -50.49
CA LYS A 3 4.51 19.85 -49.79
C LYS A 3 5.73 20.28 -48.96
N LYS A 4 6.38 21.41 -49.29
CA LYS A 4 7.53 21.92 -48.52
C LYS A 4 7.10 22.69 -47.27
N VAL A 5 5.89 23.27 -47.28
CA VAL A 5 5.34 24.04 -46.15
C VAL A 5 4.84 23.14 -45.02
N LEU A 6 4.32 21.95 -45.35
CA LEU A 6 3.82 20.99 -44.36
C LEU A 6 4.94 20.40 -43.49
N LEU A 7 6.14 20.22 -44.06
CA LEU A 7 7.32 19.73 -43.33
C LEU A 7 7.86 20.78 -42.36
N THR A 8 7.80 22.06 -42.71
CA THR A 8 8.26 23.18 -41.87
C THR A 8 7.37 23.38 -40.63
N ILE A 9 6.06 23.15 -40.73
CA ILE A 9 5.13 23.26 -39.60
C ILE A 9 5.37 22.16 -38.54
N PHE A 10 5.88 21.00 -38.95
CA PHE A 10 6.17 19.90 -38.01
C PHE A 10 7.39 20.18 -37.11
N VAL A 11 8.37 20.98 -37.59
CA VAL A 11 9.62 21.24 -36.84
C VAL A 11 9.53 22.45 -35.91
N MET A 12 8.50 23.30 -36.02
CA MET A 12 8.35 24.50 -35.18
C MET A 12 7.62 24.25 -33.86
N ASN A 13 7.18 23.01 -33.58
CA ASN A 13 6.53 22.63 -32.31
C ASN A 13 7.52 22.15 -31.23
N SER A 14 8.83 22.15 -31.46
CA SER A 14 9.83 21.65 -30.50
C SER A 14 10.47 22.75 -29.63
N CYS A 15 9.68 23.74 -29.19
CA CYS A 15 10.08 24.67 -28.14
C CYS A 15 9.26 24.44 -26.86
N SER A 16 9.37 23.23 -26.30
CA SER A 16 9.14 23.01 -24.87
C SER A 16 10.51 22.96 -24.21
N PHE A 17 10.81 23.96 -23.37
CA PHE A 17 11.98 23.98 -22.50
C PHE A 17 11.80 22.90 -21.44
N ILE A 18 12.07 21.64 -21.81
CA ILE A 18 12.09 20.52 -20.86
C ILE A 18 13.44 20.60 -20.19
N SER A 19 13.45 20.96 -18.91
CA SER A 19 14.67 20.93 -18.10
C SER A 19 15.13 19.48 -18.01
N TYR A 20 16.26 19.15 -18.63
CA TYR A 20 16.88 17.82 -18.60
C TYR A 20 17.18 17.33 -17.17
N THR A 21 17.11 18.22 -16.18
CA THR A 21 17.25 17.90 -14.74
C THR A 21 16.06 17.13 -14.17
N GLU A 22 14.89 17.15 -14.80
CA GLU A 22 13.68 16.45 -14.30
C GLU A 22 13.51 15.05 -14.90
N ILE A 23 14.12 14.77 -16.05
CA ILE A 23 13.98 13.49 -16.77
C ILE A 23 14.81 12.38 -16.10
N LEU A 24 16.00 12.72 -15.61
CA LEU A 24 16.92 11.78 -14.95
C LEU A 24 16.37 11.16 -13.65
N PRO A 25 15.79 11.93 -12.70
CA PRO A 25 15.20 11.34 -11.50
C PRO A 25 14.00 10.44 -11.81
N VAL A 26 13.20 10.77 -12.84
CA VAL A 26 12.05 9.95 -13.27
C VAL A 26 12.51 8.60 -13.85
N ILE A 27 13.59 8.56 -14.63
CA ILE A 27 14.13 7.29 -15.16
C ILE A 27 14.76 6.46 -14.03
N ARG A 28 15.45 7.10 -13.07
CA ARG A 28 16.03 6.39 -11.92
C ARG A 28 14.98 5.83 -10.98
N SER A 29 13.90 6.53 -10.69
CA SER A 29 12.83 6.02 -9.81
C SER A 29 12.13 4.79 -10.41
N VAL A 30 12.03 4.71 -11.74
CA VAL A 30 11.49 3.53 -12.45
C VAL A 30 12.44 2.32 -12.36
N VAL A 31 13.76 2.52 -12.34
CA VAL A 31 14.76 1.43 -12.32
C VAL A 31 15.16 1.03 -10.90
N ILE A 32 15.27 1.98 -9.97
CA ILE A 32 15.80 1.80 -8.61
C ILE A 32 14.68 1.71 -7.56
N GLY A 33 13.48 2.21 -7.87
CA GLY A 33 12.38 2.39 -6.90
C GLY A 33 12.41 3.79 -6.27
N ALA A 34 11.39 4.13 -5.47
CA ALA A 34 11.37 5.41 -4.76
C ALA A 34 12.43 5.45 -3.67
N GLU A 35 12.99 6.65 -3.46
CA GLU A 35 13.84 6.92 -2.30
C GLU A 35 13.03 6.72 -1.01
N ASP A 36 13.63 6.00 -0.06
CA ASP A 36 12.96 5.69 1.19
C ASP A 36 12.78 6.95 2.04
N ILE A 37 11.65 7.05 2.73
CA ILE A 37 11.38 8.18 3.63
C ILE A 37 12.02 7.86 4.99
N GLU A 38 13.10 8.55 5.32
CA GLU A 38 13.75 8.39 6.63
C GLU A 38 12.86 8.93 7.74
N ILE A 39 12.54 8.07 8.73
CA ILE A 39 11.76 8.44 9.91
C ILE A 39 12.72 8.50 11.09
N ASN A 40 13.19 9.71 11.41
CA ASN A 40 14.05 9.96 12.55
C ASN A 40 13.24 10.47 13.76
N GLN A 41 13.89 10.56 14.93
CA GLN A 41 13.22 10.99 16.16
C GLN A 41 12.62 12.39 16.04
N SER A 42 13.34 13.34 15.42
CA SER A 42 12.82 14.70 15.20
C SER A 42 11.55 14.71 14.34
N TYR A 43 11.44 13.81 13.36
CA TYR A 43 10.24 13.65 12.56
C TYR A 43 9.10 13.10 13.41
N ILE A 44 9.34 12.05 14.21
CA ILE A 44 8.35 11.46 15.12
C ILE A 44 7.84 12.52 16.10
N ASP A 45 8.75 13.25 16.75
CA ASP A 45 8.42 14.30 17.74
C ASP A 45 7.66 15.48 17.13
N SER A 46 7.80 15.70 15.81
CA SER A 46 7.07 16.76 15.10
C SER A 46 5.62 16.41 14.76
N LYS A 47 5.21 15.14 14.90
CA LYS A 47 3.86 14.70 14.55
C LYS A 47 2.91 14.81 15.73
N GLU A 48 1.84 15.57 15.53
CA GLU A 48 0.73 15.70 16.49
C GLU A 48 -0.12 14.43 16.56
N TYR A 49 -0.26 13.72 15.43
CA TYR A 49 -1.11 12.53 15.30
C TYR A 49 -0.30 11.31 14.91
N SER A 50 -0.82 10.12 15.21
CA SER A 50 -0.26 8.85 14.76
C SER A 50 -0.19 8.80 13.23
N PHE A 51 0.87 8.17 12.72
CA PHE A 51 1.09 8.02 11.29
C PHE A 51 1.59 6.61 10.98
N ALA A 52 1.38 6.19 9.73
CA ALA A 52 1.89 4.93 9.20
C ALA A 52 2.74 5.21 7.96
N LYS A 53 3.93 4.59 7.90
CA LYS A 53 4.73 4.54 6.68
C LYS A 53 4.35 3.28 5.90
N ILE A 54 3.88 3.48 4.68
CA ILE A 54 3.37 2.39 3.84
C ILE A 54 4.17 2.35 2.55
N LYS A 55 4.59 1.14 2.17
CA LYS A 55 5.25 0.85 0.90
C LYS A 55 4.34 -0.04 0.05
N ILE A 56 3.96 0.45 -1.12
CA ILE A 56 3.12 -0.25 -2.10
C ILE A 56 3.99 -0.60 -3.30
N GLY A 57 4.11 -1.90 -3.59
CA GLY A 57 4.93 -2.40 -4.67
C GLY A 57 6.41 -2.00 -4.52
N ARG A 58 7.06 -1.73 -5.66
CA ARG A 58 8.50 -1.43 -5.71
C ARG A 58 8.83 0.06 -5.58
N SER A 59 7.84 0.94 -5.77
CA SER A 59 8.10 2.35 -6.09
C SER A 59 7.27 3.35 -5.32
N SER A 60 6.25 2.95 -4.56
CA SER A 60 5.38 3.92 -3.88
C SER A 60 5.59 3.83 -2.38
N ILE A 61 6.18 4.86 -1.79
CA ILE A 61 6.35 5.00 -0.34
C ILE A 61 5.58 6.25 0.08
N ALA A 62 4.71 6.11 1.08
CA ALA A 62 3.86 7.19 1.55
C ALA A 62 3.77 7.20 3.08
N ILE A 63 3.56 8.39 3.64
CA ILE A 63 3.17 8.57 5.04
C ILE A 63 1.69 8.90 5.06
N LEU A 64 0.93 8.09 5.79
CA LEU A 64 -0.49 8.30 6.01
C LEU A 64 -0.71 8.75 7.44
N SER A 65 -1.67 9.65 7.64
CA SER A 65 -2.09 10.09 8.98
C SER A 65 -3.30 9.28 9.43
N LEU A 66 -3.38 8.98 10.73
CA LEU A 66 -4.56 8.36 11.30
C LEU A 66 -5.71 9.37 11.31
N ALA A 67 -6.76 9.08 10.55
CA ALA A 67 -7.95 9.94 10.47
C ALA A 67 -8.97 9.60 11.56
N TYR A 68 -9.32 8.32 11.69
CA TYR A 68 -10.34 7.85 12.63
C TYR A 68 -10.04 6.43 13.15
N ILE A 69 -10.57 6.12 14.33
CA ILE A 69 -10.70 4.75 14.82
C ILE A 69 -12.18 4.49 15.07
N LYS A 70 -12.73 3.44 14.46
CA LYS A 70 -14.12 3.03 14.66
C LYS A 70 -14.20 1.52 14.77
N ASP A 71 -14.78 1.03 15.88
CA ASP A 71 -14.96 -0.40 16.15
C ASP A 71 -13.66 -1.23 15.98
N GLY A 72 -12.53 -0.65 16.43
CA GLY A 72 -11.19 -1.25 16.31
C GLY A 72 -10.56 -1.14 14.91
N VAL A 73 -11.25 -0.58 13.92
CA VAL A 73 -10.71 -0.33 12.58
C VAL A 73 -10.07 1.07 12.54
N PHE A 74 -8.80 1.10 12.17
CA PHE A 74 -8.01 2.31 12.00
C PHE A 74 -8.08 2.73 10.55
N GLU A 75 -8.50 3.97 10.30
CA GLU A 75 -8.55 4.57 8.97
C GLU A 75 -7.35 5.50 8.79
N TRP A 76 -6.46 5.13 7.88
CA TRP A 76 -5.28 5.90 7.51
C TRP A 76 -5.55 6.63 6.20
N VAL A 77 -5.24 7.93 6.14
CA VAL A 77 -5.48 8.78 4.97
C VAL A 77 -4.17 9.39 4.47
N SER A 78 -3.96 9.37 3.15
CA SER A 78 -2.86 10.03 2.47
C SER A 78 -3.19 11.50 2.14
N SER A 79 -2.21 12.27 1.70
CA SER A 79 -2.42 13.63 1.18
C SER A 79 -3.25 13.68 -0.11
N SER A 80 -3.26 12.61 -0.89
CA SER A 80 -4.05 12.42 -2.12
C SER A 80 -5.38 11.70 -1.88
N ASN A 81 -5.78 11.55 -0.61
CA ASN A 81 -7.07 10.98 -0.18
C ASN A 81 -7.26 9.48 -0.51
N GLU A 82 -6.17 8.76 -0.80
CA GLU A 82 -6.19 7.29 -0.67
C GLU A 82 -6.35 6.91 0.80
N ARG A 83 -7.06 5.81 1.02
CA ARG A 83 -7.39 5.33 2.37
C ARG A 83 -7.02 3.88 2.54
N ILE A 84 -6.43 3.57 3.68
CA ILE A 84 -6.09 2.21 4.08
C ILE A 84 -6.76 1.95 5.42
N PHE A 85 -7.48 0.85 5.52
CA PHE A 85 -8.17 0.44 6.73
C PHE A 85 -7.46 -0.77 7.31
N THR A 86 -7.06 -0.66 8.57
CA THR A 86 -6.41 -1.76 9.27
C THR A 86 -7.17 -2.17 10.52
N PHE A 87 -7.11 -3.45 10.84
CA PHE A 87 -7.56 -4.01 12.11
C PHE A 87 -6.42 -4.84 12.71
N ASN A 88 -5.93 -4.47 13.89
CA ASN A 88 -4.74 -5.07 14.53
C ASN A 88 -3.53 -5.20 13.58
N GLY A 89 -3.26 -4.14 12.80
CA GLY A 89 -2.17 -4.12 11.82
C GLY A 89 -2.46 -4.82 10.48
N LYS A 90 -3.50 -5.66 10.40
CA LYS A 90 -3.91 -6.28 9.12
C LYS A 90 -4.67 -5.31 8.24
N ILE A 91 -4.26 -5.18 6.98
CA ILE A 91 -5.00 -4.41 5.98
C ILE A 91 -6.28 -5.19 5.62
N ILE A 92 -7.44 -4.59 5.90
CA ILE A 92 -8.74 -5.19 5.62
C ILE A 92 -9.45 -4.53 4.44
N LYS A 93 -9.09 -3.28 4.13
CA LYS A 93 -9.66 -2.55 3.00
C LYS A 93 -8.74 -1.44 2.50
N THR A 94 -8.78 -1.17 1.21
CA THR A 94 -8.15 0.01 0.59
C THR A 94 -9.13 0.75 -0.31
N ILE A 95 -8.93 2.06 -0.48
CA ILE A 95 -9.73 2.92 -1.35
C ILE A 95 -8.80 3.92 -2.05
N GLY A 96 -9.00 4.12 -3.36
CA GLY A 96 -8.30 5.14 -4.14
C GLY A 96 -6.95 4.70 -4.69
N LEU A 97 -6.52 3.46 -4.42
CA LEU A 97 -5.34 2.86 -5.06
C LEU A 97 -5.69 2.40 -6.50
N PRO A 98 -4.69 2.20 -7.38
CA PRO A 98 -4.90 1.62 -8.70
C PRO A 98 -5.60 0.25 -8.68
N HIS A 99 -5.37 -0.51 -7.61
CA HIS A 99 -5.99 -1.80 -7.31
C HIS A 99 -6.41 -1.80 -5.85
N ASN A 100 -7.68 -2.09 -5.55
CA ASN A 100 -8.19 -2.09 -4.19
C ASN A 100 -8.59 -3.49 -3.71
N ILE A 101 -8.59 -3.66 -2.40
CA ILE A 101 -9.01 -4.88 -1.71
C ILE A 101 -10.08 -4.53 -0.68
N ASP A 102 -11.04 -5.42 -0.46
CA ASP A 102 -12.03 -5.32 0.61
C ASP A 102 -12.33 -6.73 1.15
N ILE A 103 -11.93 -7.01 2.39
CA ILE A 103 -12.29 -8.25 3.08
C ILE A 103 -13.73 -8.12 3.55
N LEU A 104 -14.63 -8.86 2.91
CA LEU A 104 -16.08 -8.73 3.08
C LEU A 104 -16.60 -9.35 4.38
N ASP A 105 -15.80 -10.19 5.02
CA ASP A 105 -16.20 -10.92 6.22
C ASP A 105 -15.89 -10.15 7.51
N THR A 106 -16.87 -10.07 8.41
CA THR A 106 -16.70 -9.45 9.74
C THR A 106 -15.85 -10.32 10.66
N TYR A 107 -15.80 -11.65 10.48
CA TYR A 107 -14.96 -12.55 11.28
C TYR A 107 -13.45 -12.29 11.06
N ALA A 108 -13.08 -11.71 9.92
CA ALA A 108 -11.72 -11.20 9.68
C ALA A 108 -11.26 -10.15 10.69
N ARG A 109 -12.21 -9.53 11.42
CA ARG A 109 -11.97 -8.53 12.48
C ARG A 109 -11.92 -9.16 13.88
N GLN A 110 -11.85 -10.48 14.02
CA GLN A 110 -11.72 -11.14 15.33
C GLN A 110 -10.27 -11.50 15.70
N GLY A 111 -9.28 -11.02 14.93
CA GLY A 111 -7.85 -11.24 15.19
C GLY A 111 -7.27 -12.42 14.42
N PHE A 112 -6.13 -12.95 14.91
CA PHE A 112 -5.36 -14.01 14.25
C PHE A 112 -5.97 -15.40 14.53
N SER A 113 -6.99 -15.78 13.77
CA SER A 113 -7.68 -17.07 13.88
C SER A 113 -7.92 -17.69 12.51
N SER A 114 -7.63 -18.99 12.38
CA SER A 114 -7.76 -19.70 11.11
C SER A 114 -9.21 -19.72 10.63
N GLN A 115 -9.42 -19.27 9.39
CA GLN A 115 -10.75 -19.11 8.81
C GLN A 115 -10.68 -18.97 7.29
N THR A 116 -11.81 -19.14 6.62
CA THR A 116 -11.97 -18.78 5.21
C THR A 116 -12.80 -17.51 5.11
N VAL A 117 -12.29 -16.51 4.41
CA VAL A 117 -12.98 -15.21 4.22
C VAL A 117 -13.17 -14.92 2.74
N LEU A 118 -14.19 -14.13 2.42
CA LEU A 118 -14.39 -13.59 1.08
C LEU A 118 -13.69 -12.24 0.96
N VAL A 119 -13.04 -12.04 -0.18
CA VAL A 119 -12.33 -10.81 -0.51
C VAL A 119 -12.78 -10.32 -1.88
N ALA A 120 -13.18 -9.05 -1.93
CA ALA A 120 -13.38 -8.34 -3.19
C ALA A 120 -12.06 -7.69 -3.62
N LEU A 121 -11.72 -7.90 -4.90
CA LEU A 121 -10.64 -7.23 -5.61
C LEU A 121 -11.27 -6.25 -6.58
N ASP A 122 -10.70 -5.07 -6.68
CA ASP A 122 -11.14 -3.99 -7.56
C ASP A 122 -10.07 -3.71 -8.61
N ASN A 123 -10.51 -3.58 -9.86
CA ASN A 123 -9.69 -3.33 -11.05
C ASN A 123 -8.56 -4.37 -11.28
N PRO A 124 -8.82 -5.56 -11.85
CA PRO A 124 -10.11 -6.05 -12.31
C PRO A 124 -10.98 -6.54 -11.15
N ASN A 125 -12.29 -6.47 -11.36
CA ASN A 125 -13.25 -6.85 -10.34
C ASN A 125 -13.31 -8.37 -10.20
N ALA A 126 -13.10 -8.86 -8.99
CA ALA A 126 -13.26 -10.27 -8.65
C ALA A 126 -13.71 -10.43 -7.20
N THR A 127 -14.35 -11.54 -6.88
CA THR A 127 -14.55 -11.98 -5.50
C THR A 127 -13.95 -13.36 -5.38
N VAL A 128 -13.06 -13.52 -4.41
CA VAL A 128 -12.26 -14.73 -4.21
C VAL A 128 -12.31 -15.12 -2.74
N SER A 129 -12.08 -16.40 -2.47
CA SER A 129 -11.98 -16.91 -1.11
C SER A 129 -10.51 -17.03 -0.70
N GLN A 130 -10.20 -16.57 0.51
CA GLN A 130 -8.90 -16.70 1.15
C GLN A 130 -9.01 -17.66 2.32
N SER A 131 -8.20 -18.71 2.32
CA SER A 131 -8.01 -19.57 3.49
C SER A 131 -6.83 -19.05 4.29
N LEU A 132 -7.06 -18.74 5.56
CA LEU A 132 -6.09 -18.12 6.46
C LEU A 132 -5.66 -19.12 7.53
N ALA A 133 -4.35 -19.27 7.71
CA ALA A 133 -3.76 -20.07 8.79
C ALA A 133 -2.65 -19.28 9.48
N TYR A 134 -2.53 -19.44 10.79
CA TYR A 134 -1.62 -18.62 11.60
C TYR A 134 -0.63 -19.47 12.39
N GLN A 135 0.59 -18.97 12.51
CA GLN A 135 1.60 -19.49 13.42
C GLN A 135 2.26 -18.32 14.14
N SER A 136 2.46 -18.44 15.45
CA SER A 136 3.09 -17.40 16.27
C SER A 136 4.39 -17.91 16.87
N THR A 137 5.43 -17.10 16.81
CA THR A 137 6.72 -17.36 17.47
C THR A 137 7.11 -16.15 18.30
N VAL A 138 7.66 -16.37 19.48
CA VAL A 138 8.20 -15.31 20.33
C VAL A 138 9.70 -15.21 20.08
N ILE A 139 10.19 -14.05 19.65
CA ILE A 139 11.61 -13.77 19.43
C ILE A 139 11.96 -12.48 20.15
N GLU A 140 12.92 -12.53 21.08
CA GLU A 140 13.44 -11.35 21.81
C GLU A 140 12.35 -10.49 22.49
N GLY A 141 11.25 -11.11 22.95
CA GLY A 141 10.13 -10.42 23.60
C GLY A 141 9.11 -9.79 22.64
N GLN A 142 9.24 -10.03 21.33
CA GLN A 142 8.23 -9.68 20.33
C GLN A 142 7.50 -10.94 19.87
N VAL A 143 6.18 -10.84 19.70
CA VAL A 143 5.38 -11.90 19.08
C VAL A 143 5.38 -11.66 17.58
N ILE A 144 5.96 -12.59 16.84
CA ILE A 144 5.90 -12.62 15.38
C ILE A 144 4.79 -13.58 14.99
N VAL A 145 3.80 -13.08 14.25
CA VAL A 145 2.72 -13.90 13.68
C VAL A 145 2.92 -14.00 12.18
N GLU A 146 3.04 -15.23 11.70
CA GLU A 146 3.00 -15.56 10.27
C GLU A 146 1.59 -16.01 9.91
N GLU A 147 1.04 -15.40 8.86
CA GLU A 147 -0.25 -15.74 8.28
C GLU A 147 -0.04 -16.30 6.88
N GLN A 148 -0.39 -17.56 6.68
CA GLN A 148 -0.46 -18.18 5.36
C GLN A 148 -1.83 -17.86 4.75
N VAL A 149 -1.83 -17.27 3.56
CA VAL A 149 -3.02 -16.83 2.82
C VAL A 149 -3.07 -17.56 1.49
N ILE A 150 -4.00 -18.50 1.37
CA ILE A 150 -4.24 -19.26 0.13
C ILE A 150 -5.46 -18.67 -0.57
N PHE A 151 -5.26 -18.14 -1.77
CA PHE A 151 -6.34 -17.70 -2.65
C PHE A 151 -6.81 -18.87 -3.51
N ASN A 152 -7.96 -19.43 -3.17
CA ASN A 152 -8.42 -20.71 -3.72
C ASN A 152 -8.66 -20.64 -5.24
N GLU A 153 -9.17 -19.52 -5.75
CA GLU A 153 -9.50 -19.34 -7.17
C GLU A 153 -8.31 -18.84 -8.00
N LEU A 154 -7.26 -18.31 -7.36
CA LEU A 154 -6.13 -17.67 -8.05
C LEU A 154 -4.87 -18.54 -8.10
N ASN A 155 -4.89 -19.72 -7.47
CA ASN A 155 -3.69 -20.57 -7.28
C ASN A 155 -2.50 -19.77 -6.74
N LEU A 156 -2.78 -18.85 -5.80
CA LEU A 156 -1.80 -17.95 -5.22
C LEU A 156 -1.69 -18.23 -3.73
N ASP A 157 -0.46 -18.38 -3.25
CA ASP A 157 -0.10 -18.55 -1.85
C ASP A 157 0.81 -17.40 -1.44
N VAL A 158 0.48 -16.74 -0.33
CA VAL A 158 1.18 -15.57 0.19
C VAL A 158 1.33 -15.70 1.70
N THR A 159 2.50 -15.39 2.21
CA THR A 159 2.74 -15.27 3.65
C THR A 159 2.77 -13.80 4.05
N ASN A 160 1.92 -13.41 4.99
CA ASN A 160 2.00 -12.12 5.68
C ASN A 160 2.72 -12.29 7.02
N THR A 161 3.42 -11.25 7.47
CA THR A 161 4.11 -11.24 8.76
C THR A 161 3.67 -10.03 9.57
N TYR A 162 3.33 -10.27 10.83
CA TYR A 162 2.94 -9.25 11.80
C TYR A 162 3.91 -9.29 12.98
N ILE A 163 4.35 -8.11 13.42
CA ILE A 163 5.18 -7.93 14.61
C ILE A 163 4.30 -7.26 15.65
N ILE A 164 4.10 -7.94 16.77
CA ILE A 164 3.23 -7.51 17.86
C ILE A 164 4.09 -7.24 19.08
N ASP A 165 3.91 -6.06 19.65
CA ASP A 165 4.50 -5.67 20.91
C ASP A 165 3.65 -6.24 22.06
N GLU A 166 4.21 -7.15 22.86
CA GLU A 166 3.51 -7.77 24.01
C GLU A 166 3.07 -6.74 25.05
N SER A 167 3.67 -5.55 25.07
CA SER A 167 3.37 -4.54 26.08
C SER A 167 2.01 -3.86 25.93
N ASN A 168 1.35 -3.96 24.76
CA ASN A 168 0.12 -3.19 24.48
C ASN A 168 -1.10 -3.97 23.97
N GLY A 169 -1.03 -5.30 23.83
CA GLY A 169 -2.20 -6.17 23.61
C GLY A 169 -2.75 -6.20 22.19
#